data_AF-A0A8J5EI42-F1
#
_entry.id   AF-A0A8J5EI42-F1
#
_cell.length_a   1.000
_cell.length_b   1.000
_cell.length_c   1.000
_cell.angle_alpha   90.00
_cell.angle_beta   90.00
_cell.angle_gamma   90.00
#
_symmetry.space_group_name_H-M   'P 1'
#
loop_
_entity.id
_entity.type
_entity.pdbx_description
1 polymer ?
#
loop_
_entity_poly.entity_id
_entity_poly.type
_entity_poly.pdbx_seq_one_letter_code
_entity_poly.pdbx_strand_id
1 'polypeptide(L)'
;MSQAAFAKELTAKFAQLWTEKTKRPLPPVNQAMMQRLQQGQQQSARNEVSSRVSALLRDLSLIPQSFENAELQDKAMEILPLERLYSVAEERVEEEGNRDNWGLQDYLIMELLRWFKQDFFTWVNSPPCDNCGDAGNVQFVRRENSTPKEAKYDASGTEVHKCSTCNTEIRFPRYNHLFKLMETRRGRCGEWAKCFAFFCRALGLRTRYIWNAEDHVWSEIYSERRKVWIHTDPCEEAWNSPTIYSQGWGKKMSYVVGFSVEGVTDVTRRYVRKADQQLPRTMVPDEQFRTILNSISSDIRQNFSPSEREELEREDEAEQRELASYNADEPEEPQMPRQSGSAEWTKARGEGGSD
;
A
#
# COMPACT_ATOMS: atom_id res chain seq x y z
N MET A 1 -13.57 -13.94 32.96
CA MET A 1 -12.90 -14.46 31.76
C MET A 1 -11.59 -13.71 31.59
N SER A 2 -10.48 -14.37 31.23
CA SER A 2 -9.24 -13.63 30.95
C SER A 2 -9.37 -12.89 29.62
N GLN A 3 -8.71 -11.73 29.47
CA GLN A 3 -8.67 -10.99 28.20
C GLN A 3 -8.25 -11.88 27.01
N ALA A 4 -7.38 -12.87 27.26
CA ALA A 4 -6.96 -13.86 26.28
C ALA A 4 -8.07 -14.85 25.86
N ALA A 5 -9.04 -15.16 26.73
CA ALA A 5 -10.17 -16.03 26.40
C ALA A 5 -11.24 -15.30 25.59
N PHE A 6 -11.49 -14.03 25.90
CA PHE A 6 -12.42 -13.17 25.14
C PHE A 6 -11.86 -12.82 23.75
N ALA A 7 -10.56 -12.50 23.66
CA ALA A 7 -9.88 -12.30 22.37
C ALA A 7 -9.95 -13.55 21.49
N LYS A 8 -9.74 -14.75 22.03
CA LYS A 8 -9.89 -16.01 21.28
C LYS A 8 -11.31 -16.25 20.76
N GLU A 9 -12.33 -15.89 21.53
CA GLU A 9 -13.73 -16.06 21.14
C GLU A 9 -14.15 -15.04 20.05
N LEU A 10 -13.63 -13.81 20.12
CA LEU A 10 -13.79 -12.78 19.09
C LEU A 10 -13.04 -13.13 17.79
N THR A 11 -11.79 -13.59 17.88
CA THR A 11 -11.03 -14.09 16.72
C THR A 11 -11.71 -15.30 16.09
N ALA A 12 -12.31 -16.19 16.87
CA ALA A 12 -13.05 -17.35 16.36
C ALA A 12 -14.37 -16.95 15.67
N LYS A 13 -15.10 -15.97 16.21
CA LYS A 13 -16.30 -15.41 15.56
C LYS A 13 -15.96 -14.73 14.23
N PHE A 14 -14.81 -14.06 14.13
CA PHE A 14 -14.33 -13.51 12.87
C PHE A 14 -13.84 -14.60 11.91
N ALA A 15 -13.07 -15.58 12.36
CA ALA A 15 -12.70 -16.72 11.52
C ALA A 15 -13.95 -17.39 10.95
N GLN A 16 -15.03 -17.53 11.74
CA GLN A 16 -16.28 -18.14 11.30
C GLN A 16 -17.08 -17.23 10.36
N LEU A 17 -17.33 -15.96 10.70
CA LEU A 17 -18.06 -15.00 9.86
C LEU A 17 -17.33 -14.66 8.57
N TRP A 18 -16.00 -14.59 8.61
CA TRP A 18 -15.14 -14.38 7.45
C TRP A 18 -15.11 -15.66 6.62
N THR A 19 -14.85 -16.86 7.16
CA THR A 19 -14.90 -18.13 6.38
C THR A 19 -16.27 -18.37 5.74
N GLU A 20 -17.37 -18.03 6.42
CA GLU A 20 -18.73 -18.19 5.91
C GLU A 20 -19.09 -17.19 4.80
N LYS A 21 -18.58 -15.94 4.86
CA LYS A 21 -18.88 -14.89 3.87
C LYS A 21 -17.84 -14.73 2.76
N THR A 22 -16.57 -15.04 3.01
CA THR A 22 -15.50 -14.83 2.03
C THR A 22 -15.17 -16.03 1.20
N LYS A 23 -15.38 -17.29 1.66
CA LYS A 23 -15.18 -18.58 0.93
C LYS A 23 -14.03 -18.65 -0.10
N ARG A 24 -13.06 -17.75 -0.05
CA ARG A 24 -11.86 -17.70 -0.88
C ARG A 24 -10.74 -18.09 0.07
N PRO A 25 -10.26 -19.35 0.02
CA PRO A 25 -9.06 -19.69 0.75
C PRO A 25 -7.95 -18.71 0.34
N LEU A 26 -7.19 -18.21 1.31
CA LEU A 26 -5.99 -17.42 1.02
C LEU A 26 -5.13 -18.27 0.07
N PRO A 27 -4.79 -17.79 -1.13
CA PRO A 27 -4.00 -18.59 -2.05
C PRO A 27 -2.65 -18.87 -1.37
N PRO A 28 -2.23 -20.14 -1.26
CA PRO A 28 -0.89 -20.42 -0.76
C PRO A 28 0.12 -19.69 -1.66
N VAL A 29 1.20 -19.15 -1.06
CA VAL A 29 2.36 -18.64 -1.83
C VAL A 29 2.85 -19.77 -2.73
N ASN A 30 2.39 -19.79 -3.98
CA ASN A 30 2.76 -20.84 -4.89
C ASN A 30 4.14 -20.50 -5.43
N GLN A 31 5.14 -21.26 -5.00
CA GLN A 31 6.51 -21.15 -5.51
C GLN A 31 6.56 -21.19 -7.05
N ALA A 32 5.66 -21.94 -7.69
CA ALA A 32 5.56 -21.99 -9.15
C ALA A 32 5.13 -20.66 -9.78
N MET A 33 4.26 -19.88 -9.13
CA MET A 33 3.88 -18.55 -9.61
C MET A 33 5.00 -17.55 -9.41
N MET A 34 5.66 -17.57 -8.25
CA MET A 34 6.84 -16.73 -8.02
C MET A 34 7.92 -17.02 -9.07
N GLN A 35 8.13 -18.29 -9.40
CA GLN A 35 9.02 -18.70 -10.49
C GLN A 35 8.55 -18.19 -11.85
N ARG A 36 7.25 -18.23 -12.18
CA ARG A 36 6.75 -17.67 -13.45
C ARG A 36 6.98 -16.17 -13.55
N LEU A 37 6.71 -15.42 -12.49
CA LEU A 37 6.96 -13.97 -12.45
C LEU A 37 8.45 -13.66 -12.64
N GLN A 38 9.33 -14.42 -11.99
CA GLN A 38 10.79 -14.33 -12.14
C GLN A 38 11.30 -14.81 -13.51
N GLN A 39 10.71 -15.85 -14.11
CA GLN A 39 11.06 -16.32 -15.45
C GLN A 39 10.63 -15.33 -16.53
N GLY A 40 9.45 -14.71 -16.37
CA GLY A 40 9.00 -13.62 -17.24
C GLY A 40 9.95 -12.43 -17.22
N GLN A 41 10.58 -12.14 -16.07
CA GLN A 41 11.65 -11.15 -15.94
C GLN A 41 12.90 -11.53 -16.75
N GLN A 42 13.26 -12.82 -16.81
CA GLN A 42 14.43 -13.29 -17.56
C GLN A 42 14.17 -13.35 -19.08
N GLN A 43 12.94 -13.69 -19.50
CA GLN A 43 12.57 -13.82 -20.91
C GLN A 43 12.37 -12.48 -21.63
N SER A 44 12.09 -11.39 -20.91
CA SER A 44 11.81 -10.09 -21.52
C SER A 44 13.00 -9.44 -22.23
N ALA A 45 14.21 -10.00 -22.15
CA ALA A 45 15.48 -9.48 -22.68
C ALA A 45 15.60 -9.29 -24.21
N ARG A 46 14.51 -9.17 -24.99
CA ARG A 46 14.54 -9.02 -26.46
C ARG A 46 13.90 -7.74 -27.03
N ASN A 47 13.62 -6.71 -26.21
CA ASN A 47 13.40 -5.31 -26.61
C ASN A 47 13.72 -4.38 -25.43
N GLU A 48 14.69 -3.45 -25.55
CA GLU A 48 15.37 -2.86 -24.37
C GLU A 48 14.46 -2.10 -23.40
N VAL A 49 13.49 -1.31 -23.86
CA VAL A 49 12.65 -0.47 -22.98
C VAL A 49 11.42 -1.23 -22.45
N SER A 50 10.66 -1.87 -23.34
CA SER A 50 9.49 -2.68 -22.95
C SER A 50 9.87 -3.80 -21.98
N SER A 51 11.06 -4.39 -22.15
CA SER A 51 11.62 -5.35 -21.20
C SER A 51 11.78 -4.78 -19.80
N ARG A 52 12.35 -3.58 -19.68
CA ARG A 52 12.60 -2.94 -18.39
C ARG A 52 11.30 -2.58 -17.67
N VAL A 53 10.30 -2.10 -18.40
CA VAL A 53 8.98 -1.81 -17.83
C VAL A 53 8.29 -3.11 -17.37
N SER A 54 8.35 -4.16 -18.19
CA SER A 54 7.83 -5.49 -17.81
C SER A 54 8.53 -6.04 -16.56
N ALA A 55 9.85 -5.96 -16.50
CA ALA A 55 10.63 -6.37 -15.34
C ALA A 55 10.26 -5.56 -14.08
N LEU A 56 10.17 -4.24 -14.18
CA LEU A 56 9.75 -3.37 -13.08
C LEU A 56 8.37 -3.76 -12.54
N LEU A 57 7.38 -3.90 -13.43
CA LEU A 57 6.00 -4.23 -13.01
C LEU A 57 5.91 -5.66 -12.44
N ARG A 58 6.72 -6.59 -12.95
CA ARG A 58 6.84 -7.94 -12.36
C ARG A 58 7.51 -7.92 -10.99
N ASP A 59 8.53 -7.11 -10.78
CA ASP A 59 9.18 -6.96 -9.47
C ASP A 59 8.21 -6.34 -8.45
N LEU A 60 7.47 -5.31 -8.85
CA LEU A 60 6.42 -4.70 -8.02
C LEU A 60 5.29 -5.70 -7.71
N SER A 61 4.94 -6.59 -8.63
CA SER A 61 3.90 -7.60 -8.39
C SER A 61 4.29 -8.68 -7.39
N LEU A 62 5.59 -8.80 -7.04
CA LEU A 62 6.04 -9.67 -5.95
C LEU A 62 5.74 -9.10 -4.55
N ILE A 63 5.49 -7.80 -4.42
CA ILE A 63 5.26 -7.15 -3.12
C ILE A 63 4.02 -7.73 -2.42
N PRO A 64 2.81 -7.74 -3.03
CA PRO A 64 1.64 -8.34 -2.41
C PRO A 64 1.79 -9.85 -2.17
N GLN A 65 2.54 -10.56 -3.02
CA GLN A 65 2.78 -12.00 -2.85
C GLN A 65 3.58 -12.29 -1.57
N SER A 66 4.48 -11.38 -1.18
CA SER A 66 5.21 -11.50 0.07
C SER A 66 4.31 -11.37 1.31
N PHE A 67 3.09 -10.85 1.17
CA PHE A 67 2.15 -10.67 2.28
C PHE A 67 1.47 -11.98 2.68
N GLU A 68 1.51 -13.02 1.83
CA GLU A 68 0.92 -14.34 2.10
C GLU A 68 1.81 -15.25 2.97
N ASN A 69 2.86 -14.71 3.59
CA ASN A 69 3.69 -15.45 4.52
C ASN A 69 2.97 -15.63 5.87
N ALA A 70 2.57 -16.87 6.17
CA ALA A 70 1.80 -17.21 7.37
C ALA A 70 2.49 -16.82 8.69
N GLU A 71 3.80 -17.07 8.84
CA GLU A 71 4.52 -16.72 10.07
C GLU A 71 4.56 -15.21 10.32
N LEU A 72 4.63 -14.42 9.25
CA LEU A 72 4.56 -12.96 9.35
C LEU A 72 3.14 -12.52 9.67
N GLN A 73 2.12 -13.15 9.09
CA GLN A 73 0.71 -12.83 9.37
C GLN A 73 0.38 -13.12 10.84
N ASP A 74 0.84 -14.25 11.39
CA ASP A 74 0.69 -14.57 12.82
C ASP A 74 1.31 -13.47 13.70
N LYS A 75 2.53 -13.02 13.37
CA LYS A 75 3.17 -11.90 14.09
C LYS A 75 2.40 -10.59 13.96
N ALA A 76 1.79 -10.32 12.81
CA ALA A 76 0.92 -9.16 12.65
C ALA A 76 -0.31 -9.26 13.57
N MET A 77 -0.92 -10.45 13.68
CA MET A 77 -2.08 -10.67 14.56
C MET A 77 -1.76 -10.49 16.04
N GLU A 78 -0.52 -10.77 16.47
CA GLU A 78 -0.05 -10.47 17.83
C GLU A 78 0.11 -8.96 18.11
N ILE A 79 0.34 -8.15 17.08
CA ILE A 79 0.59 -6.71 17.18
C ILE A 79 -0.69 -5.90 17.05
N LEU A 80 -1.63 -6.35 16.21
CA LEU A 80 -2.85 -5.62 15.90
C LEU A 80 -3.75 -5.48 17.14
N PRO A 81 -4.28 -4.27 17.43
CA PRO A 81 -5.14 -4.04 18.59
C PRO A 81 -6.58 -4.47 18.30
N LEU A 82 -6.78 -5.76 17.99
CA LEU A 82 -8.02 -6.30 17.44
C LEU A 82 -9.25 -5.87 18.25
N GLU A 83 -9.18 -5.97 19.58
CA GLU A 83 -10.29 -5.57 20.47
C GLU A 83 -10.74 -4.13 20.22
N ARG A 84 -9.80 -3.17 20.14
CA ARG A 84 -10.09 -1.76 19.84
C ARG A 84 -10.64 -1.59 18.41
N LEU A 85 -10.03 -2.26 17.43
CA LEU A 85 -10.47 -2.17 16.04
C LEU A 85 -11.94 -2.60 15.90
N TYR A 86 -12.32 -3.72 16.52
CA TYR A 86 -13.68 -4.23 16.47
C TYR A 86 -14.65 -3.36 17.28
N SER A 87 -14.30 -3.00 18.52
CA SER A 87 -15.21 -2.23 19.36
C SER A 87 -15.61 -0.91 18.72
N VAL A 88 -14.63 -0.18 18.16
CA VAL A 88 -14.87 1.09 17.46
C VAL A 88 -15.65 0.86 16.17
N ALA A 89 -15.33 -0.18 15.41
CA ALA A 89 -16.04 -0.46 14.16
C ALA A 89 -17.51 -0.84 14.39
N GLU A 90 -17.81 -1.64 15.42
CA GLU A 90 -19.18 -2.03 15.78
C GLU A 90 -20.00 -0.81 16.24
N GLU A 91 -19.45 0.03 17.11
CA GLU A 91 -20.07 1.28 17.56
C GLU A 91 -20.42 2.18 16.36
N ARG A 92 -19.48 2.36 15.43
CA ARG A 92 -19.72 3.18 14.23
C ARG A 92 -20.75 2.58 13.29
N VAL A 93 -20.83 1.25 13.15
CA VAL A 93 -21.91 0.63 12.37
C VAL A 93 -23.28 0.97 12.96
N GLU A 94 -23.43 0.95 14.28
CA GLU A 94 -24.68 1.26 14.95
C GLU A 94 -25.08 2.74 14.80
N GLU A 95 -24.12 3.65 14.92
CA GLU A 95 -24.36 5.10 14.88
C GLU A 95 -24.49 5.67 13.45
N GLU A 96 -23.64 5.20 12.53
CA GLU A 96 -23.40 5.82 11.23
C GLU A 96 -23.79 4.92 10.05
N GLY A 97 -23.88 3.60 10.22
CA GLY A 97 -23.95 2.64 9.10
C GLY A 97 -25.20 2.73 8.20
N ASN A 98 -26.23 3.46 8.63
CA ASN A 98 -27.40 3.80 7.82
C ASN A 98 -27.24 5.11 7.02
N ARG A 99 -26.26 5.97 7.35
CA ARG A 99 -26.05 7.29 6.75
C ARG A 99 -25.09 7.26 5.57
N ASP A 100 -24.00 6.50 5.67
CA ASP A 100 -22.87 6.54 4.73
C ASP A 100 -22.68 5.23 3.92
N ASN A 101 -23.50 4.22 4.21
CA ASN A 101 -23.47 2.89 3.61
C ASN A 101 -22.11 2.17 3.77
N TRP A 102 -21.35 2.46 4.82
CA TRP A 102 -20.13 1.73 5.18
C TRP A 102 -20.44 0.53 6.09
N GLY A 103 -19.71 -0.57 5.90
CA GLY A 103 -19.87 -1.80 6.68
C GLY A 103 -18.86 -1.92 7.81
N LEU A 104 -19.02 -2.97 8.63
CA LEU A 104 -18.07 -3.28 9.70
C LEU A 104 -16.63 -3.36 9.19
N GLN A 105 -16.41 -4.00 8.04
CA GLN A 105 -15.09 -4.09 7.40
C GLN A 105 -14.51 -2.71 7.10
N ASP A 106 -15.32 -1.78 6.59
CA ASP A 106 -14.89 -0.45 6.19
C ASP A 106 -14.50 0.38 7.43
N TYR A 107 -15.32 0.37 8.48
CA TYR A 107 -14.99 1.06 9.73
C TYR A 107 -13.79 0.46 10.45
N LEU A 108 -13.60 -0.85 10.37
CA LEU A 108 -12.40 -1.52 10.88
C LEU A 108 -11.15 -0.98 10.19
N ILE A 109 -11.19 -0.78 8.85
CA ILE A 109 -10.06 -0.22 8.11
C ILE A 109 -9.83 1.25 8.49
N MET A 110 -10.89 2.03 8.69
CA MET A 110 -10.76 3.42 9.14
C MET A 110 -10.09 3.50 10.52
N GLU A 111 -10.48 2.66 11.48
CA GLU A 111 -9.82 2.62 12.79
C GLU A 111 -8.40 2.06 12.70
N LEU A 112 -8.15 1.11 11.79
CA LEU A 112 -6.80 0.61 11.52
C LEU A 112 -5.89 1.72 10.97
N LEU A 113 -6.37 2.55 10.03
CA LEU A 113 -5.64 3.71 9.50
C LEU A 113 -5.25 4.66 10.63
N ARG A 114 -6.24 4.99 11.47
CA ARG A 114 -6.05 5.87 12.62
C ARG A 114 -5.03 5.31 13.61
N TRP A 115 -5.20 4.07 14.06
CA TRP A 115 -4.23 3.42 14.94
C TRP A 115 -2.84 3.33 14.32
N PHE A 116 -2.76 3.00 13.03
CA PHE A 116 -1.47 2.87 12.35
C PHE A 116 -0.68 4.18 12.39
N LYS A 117 -1.34 5.30 12.09
CA LYS A 117 -0.70 6.62 12.06
C LYS A 117 -0.48 7.22 13.44
N GLN A 118 -1.46 7.12 14.33
CA GLN A 118 -1.45 7.84 15.61
C GLN A 118 -0.71 7.07 16.71
N ASP A 119 -0.74 5.74 16.68
CA ASP A 119 -0.24 4.91 17.77
C ASP A 119 0.94 4.01 17.35
N PHE A 120 0.92 3.48 16.12
CA PHE A 120 1.85 2.41 15.74
C PHE A 120 3.12 2.88 15.02
N PHE A 121 2.98 3.67 13.95
CA PHE A 121 4.06 3.94 13.00
C PHE A 121 4.47 5.42 12.99
N THR A 122 5.77 5.69 12.85
CA THR A 122 6.33 7.05 12.97
C THR A 122 6.98 7.52 11.67
N TRP A 123 6.68 8.76 11.28
CA TRP A 123 7.26 9.39 10.10
C TRP A 123 8.68 9.86 10.39
N VAL A 124 9.60 9.60 9.47
CA VAL A 124 11.02 9.97 9.61
C VAL A 124 11.45 10.87 8.45
N ASN A 125 11.52 12.17 8.70
CA ASN A 125 12.24 13.09 7.80
C ASN A 125 13.75 12.85 7.91
N SER A 126 14.28 13.04 9.13
CA SER A 126 15.67 12.78 9.53
C SER A 126 15.65 11.89 10.79
N PRO A 127 16.51 10.88 10.91
CA PRO A 127 16.54 10.01 12.09
C PRO A 127 17.00 10.80 13.34
N PRO A 128 16.45 10.53 14.54
CA PRO A 128 16.92 11.16 15.76
C PRO A 128 18.33 10.66 16.11
N CYS A 129 19.08 11.47 16.85
CA CYS A 129 20.35 11.07 17.41
C CYS A 129 20.15 10.41 18.78
N ASP A 130 20.41 9.10 18.89
CA ASP A 130 20.22 8.34 20.14
C ASP A 130 21.12 8.84 21.29
N ASN A 131 22.25 9.48 20.97
CA ASN A 131 23.17 10.02 21.98
C ASN A 131 22.71 11.38 22.53
N CYS A 132 21.95 12.14 21.76
CA CYS A 132 21.77 13.58 21.97
C CYS A 132 20.28 13.96 22.11
N GLY A 133 19.35 13.06 21.76
CA GLY A 133 17.90 13.24 21.90
C GLY A 133 17.27 14.26 20.94
N ASP A 134 18.05 15.23 20.46
CA ASP A 134 17.58 16.27 19.54
C ASP A 134 17.56 15.79 18.07
N ALA A 135 16.36 15.71 17.51
CA ALA A 135 16.15 15.44 16.08
C ALA A 135 16.49 16.65 15.17
N GLY A 136 16.52 17.87 15.73
CA GLY A 136 16.69 19.11 14.95
C GLY A 136 18.09 19.34 14.36
N ASN A 137 19.09 18.57 14.81
CA ASN A 137 20.50 18.78 14.48
C ASN A 137 21.10 17.64 13.65
N VAL A 138 20.27 16.79 13.04
CA VAL A 138 20.73 15.63 12.25
C VAL A 138 20.53 15.90 10.75
N GLN A 139 21.64 15.85 10.00
CA GLN A 139 21.64 16.14 8.57
C GLN A 139 22.09 14.93 7.74
N PHE A 140 21.45 14.72 6.59
CA PHE A 140 21.88 13.72 5.61
C PHE A 140 23.29 14.03 5.12
N VAL A 141 24.15 13.01 5.08
CA VAL A 141 25.53 13.13 4.59
C VAL A 141 25.71 12.38 3.28
N ARG A 142 25.33 11.10 3.26
CA ARG A 142 25.59 10.22 2.13
C ARG A 142 24.68 9.00 2.14
N ARG A 143 24.63 8.30 1.01
CA ARG A 143 24.05 6.97 0.92
C ARG A 143 25.16 5.92 0.87
N GLU A 144 24.99 4.85 1.62
CA GLU A 144 25.90 3.72 1.66
C GLU A 144 25.18 2.43 1.29
N ASN A 145 25.98 1.42 0.91
CA ASN A 145 25.50 0.05 0.79
C ASN A 145 25.04 -0.47 2.15
N SER A 146 24.01 -1.31 2.13
CA SER A 146 23.53 -2.02 3.30
C SER A 146 24.63 -2.96 3.82
N THR A 147 24.87 -2.93 5.13
CA THR A 147 25.71 -3.93 5.79
C THR A 147 25.08 -5.32 5.67
N PRO A 148 25.82 -6.42 5.88
CA PRO A 148 25.23 -7.77 5.85
C PRO A 148 24.04 -7.95 6.81
N LYS A 149 24.04 -7.26 7.96
CA LYS A 149 22.93 -7.28 8.92
C LYS A 149 21.70 -6.54 8.39
N GLU A 150 21.89 -5.43 7.68
CA GLU A 150 20.80 -4.66 7.08
C GLU A 150 20.25 -5.36 5.84
N ALA A 151 21.13 -5.93 5.02
CA ALA A 151 20.78 -6.68 3.81
C ALA A 151 19.95 -7.93 4.11
N LYS A 152 20.12 -8.57 5.28
CA LYS A 152 19.27 -9.67 5.76
C LYS A 152 17.77 -9.31 5.81
N TYR A 153 17.46 -8.02 5.95
CA TYR A 153 16.08 -7.50 6.03
C TYR A 153 15.72 -6.66 4.80
N ASP A 154 16.29 -6.98 3.65
CA ASP A 154 16.01 -6.37 2.35
C ASP A 154 16.14 -4.84 2.35
N ALA A 155 17.16 -4.31 3.03
CA ALA A 155 17.45 -2.89 2.97
C ALA A 155 17.94 -2.50 1.56
N SER A 156 17.17 -1.68 0.84
CA SER A 156 17.50 -1.23 -0.53
C SER A 156 18.68 -0.24 -0.58
N GLY A 157 19.07 0.26 0.58
CA GLY A 157 20.25 1.09 0.81
C GLY A 157 20.16 1.75 2.19
N THR A 158 21.25 2.35 2.64
CA THR A 158 21.30 3.01 3.95
C THR A 158 21.63 4.48 3.81
N GLU A 159 20.76 5.34 4.32
CA GLU A 159 21.06 6.76 4.47
C GLU A 159 21.94 6.95 5.70
N VAL A 160 23.06 7.65 5.56
CA VAL A 160 23.92 8.03 6.68
C VAL A 160 23.71 9.51 6.94
N HIS A 161 23.31 9.79 8.17
CA HIS A 161 23.12 11.13 8.69
C HIS A 161 24.18 11.44 9.74
N LYS A 162 24.42 12.71 10.05
CA LYS A 162 25.37 13.13 11.08
C LYS A 162 24.75 14.19 11.97
N CYS A 163 24.88 13.99 13.27
CA CYS A 163 24.46 14.97 14.26
C CYS A 163 25.50 16.10 14.35
N SER A 164 25.08 17.35 14.18
CA SER A 164 25.97 18.52 14.28
C SER A 164 26.40 18.80 15.73
N THR A 165 25.62 18.40 16.73
CA THR A 165 25.93 18.61 18.15
C THR A 165 27.03 17.68 18.65
N CYS A 166 26.92 16.39 18.36
CA CYS A 166 27.79 15.35 18.94
C CYS A 166 28.58 14.55 17.89
N ASN A 167 28.54 14.97 16.62
CA ASN A 167 29.28 14.37 15.50
C ASN A 167 29.03 12.88 15.25
N THR A 168 28.06 12.28 15.94
CA THR A 168 27.69 10.87 15.78
C THR A 168 27.07 10.64 14.41
N GLU A 169 27.54 9.61 13.70
CA GLU A 169 26.90 9.14 12.47
C GLU A 169 25.74 8.21 12.82
N ILE A 170 24.60 8.45 12.17
CA ILE A 170 23.35 7.73 12.39
C ILE A 170 22.99 7.05 11.07
N ARG A 171 22.81 5.73 11.13
CA ARG A 171 22.40 4.93 9.97
C ARG A 171 20.88 4.81 9.95
N PHE A 172 20.29 5.07 8.79
CA PHE A 172 18.88 4.88 8.53
C PHE A 172 18.69 3.95 7.32
N PRO A 173 18.69 2.61 7.55
CA PRO A 173 18.47 1.63 6.51
C PRO A 173 17.03 1.68 6.01
N ARG A 174 16.84 1.67 4.68
CA ARG A 174 15.54 1.66 4.02
C ARG A 174 15.07 0.21 3.84
N TYR A 175 14.52 -0.37 4.90
CA TYR A 175 14.10 -1.77 4.95
C TYR A 175 12.88 -2.06 4.09
N ASN A 176 12.83 -3.24 3.48
CA ASN A 176 11.66 -3.73 2.76
C ASN A 176 11.05 -4.98 3.40
N HIS A 177 11.75 -5.64 4.32
CA HIS A 177 11.27 -6.86 4.97
C HIS A 177 10.21 -6.55 6.04
N LEU A 178 9.02 -7.15 5.92
CA LEU A 178 7.86 -6.87 6.77
C LEU A 178 8.12 -7.04 8.27
N PHE A 179 8.79 -8.12 8.68
CA PHE A 179 9.19 -8.29 10.09
C PHE A 179 9.96 -7.08 10.62
N LYS A 180 10.89 -6.54 9.82
CA LYS A 180 11.71 -5.42 10.24
C LYS A 180 10.91 -4.12 10.29
N LEU A 181 9.95 -3.93 9.40
CA LEU A 181 9.03 -2.79 9.43
C LEU A 181 8.13 -2.80 10.68
N MET A 182 7.61 -3.97 11.06
CA MET A 182 6.83 -4.13 12.30
C MET A 182 7.67 -3.93 13.57
N GLU A 183 8.97 -4.22 13.50
CA GLU A 183 9.92 -4.01 14.60
C GLU A 183 10.35 -2.53 14.70
N THR A 184 10.73 -1.89 13.59
CA THR A 184 11.24 -0.51 13.60
C THR A 184 10.14 0.52 13.71
N ARG A 185 8.95 0.22 13.19
CA ARG A 185 7.74 1.06 13.25
C ARG A 185 7.95 2.49 12.77
N ARG A 186 8.84 2.67 11.79
CA ARG A 186 9.22 4.00 11.31
C ARG A 186 9.72 3.97 9.89
N GLY A 187 9.53 5.06 9.17
CA GLY A 187 9.93 5.18 7.78
C GLY A 187 9.33 6.38 7.05
N ARG A 188 9.29 6.27 5.72
CA ARG A 188 8.58 7.21 4.82
C ARG A 188 7.50 6.45 4.05
N CYS A 189 6.89 7.06 3.04
CA CYS A 189 5.74 6.50 2.32
C CYS A 189 5.92 5.03 1.90
N GLY A 190 7.10 4.62 1.43
CA GLY A 190 7.44 3.24 1.11
C GLY A 190 7.22 2.25 2.25
N GLU A 191 7.84 2.51 3.41
CA GLU A 191 7.71 1.67 4.61
C GLU A 191 6.29 1.71 5.19
N TRP A 192 5.66 2.90 5.19
CA TRP A 192 4.30 3.12 5.67
C TRP A 192 3.28 2.31 4.86
N ALA A 193 3.23 2.52 3.55
CA ALA A 193 2.29 1.85 2.66
C ALA A 193 2.48 0.32 2.70
N LYS A 194 3.73 -0.15 2.68
CA LYS A 194 4.01 -1.59 2.69
C LYS A 194 3.59 -2.27 4.00
N CYS A 195 3.89 -1.67 5.14
CA CYS A 195 3.53 -2.24 6.45
C CYS A 195 2.02 -2.17 6.70
N PHE A 196 1.37 -1.07 6.34
CA PHE A 196 -0.08 -0.93 6.46
C PHE A 196 -0.83 -1.92 5.55
N ALA A 197 -0.45 -2.02 4.28
CA ALA A 197 -1.03 -2.99 3.35
C ALA A 197 -0.89 -4.43 3.86
N PHE A 198 0.25 -4.74 4.48
CA PHE A 198 0.46 -6.04 5.09
C PHE A 198 -0.47 -6.31 6.28
N PHE A 199 -0.72 -5.33 7.15
CA PHE A 199 -1.71 -5.48 8.22
C PHE A 199 -3.13 -5.67 7.70
N CYS A 200 -3.53 -4.91 6.68
CA CYS A 200 -4.81 -5.15 6.01
C CYS A 200 -4.89 -6.58 5.48
N ARG A 201 -3.80 -7.06 4.86
CA ARG A 201 -3.76 -8.42 4.33
C ARG A 201 -3.81 -9.49 5.42
N ALA A 202 -3.12 -9.30 6.54
CA ALA A 202 -3.14 -10.20 7.71
C ALA A 202 -4.55 -10.31 8.33
N LEU A 203 -5.35 -9.24 8.28
CA LEU A 203 -6.77 -9.24 8.66
C LEU A 203 -7.69 -9.92 7.64
N GLY A 204 -7.13 -10.51 6.58
CA GLY A 204 -7.88 -11.15 5.50
C GLY A 204 -8.45 -10.16 4.47
N LEU A 205 -8.05 -8.90 4.48
CA LEU A 205 -8.61 -7.92 3.55
C LEU A 205 -7.95 -8.04 2.16
N ARG A 206 -8.77 -7.99 1.12
CA ARG A 206 -8.27 -7.88 -0.27
C ARG A 206 -7.59 -6.53 -0.42
N THR A 207 -6.29 -6.59 -0.66
CA THR A 207 -5.40 -5.43 -0.55
C THR A 207 -4.56 -5.28 -1.81
N ARG A 208 -4.46 -4.05 -2.30
CA ARG A 208 -3.50 -3.66 -3.33
C ARG A 208 -2.42 -2.75 -2.74
N TYR A 209 -1.19 -3.01 -3.15
CA TYR A 209 -0.10 -2.04 -3.06
C TYR A 209 -0.18 -1.13 -4.29
N ILE A 210 -0.27 0.19 -4.09
CA ILE A 210 -0.37 1.15 -5.19
C ILE A 210 0.96 1.83 -5.39
N TRP A 211 1.43 1.83 -6.63
CA TRP A 211 2.63 2.53 -7.06
C TRP A 211 2.30 3.65 -8.02
N ASN A 212 2.76 4.86 -7.71
CA ASN A 212 2.80 5.98 -8.63
C ASN A 212 4.24 6.22 -9.11
N ALA A 213 4.41 6.42 -10.42
CA ALA A 213 5.70 6.63 -11.06
C ALA A 213 6.47 7.85 -10.52
N GLU A 214 5.77 8.86 -10.03
CA GLU A 214 6.33 10.09 -9.46
C GLU A 214 6.64 9.94 -7.95
N ASP A 215 7.22 8.80 -7.55
CA ASP A 215 7.79 8.55 -6.22
C ASP A 215 6.77 8.75 -5.07
N HIS A 216 5.60 8.14 -5.19
CA HIS A 216 4.67 7.96 -4.06
C HIS A 216 3.98 6.61 -4.14
N VAL A 217 3.60 6.08 -2.98
CA VAL A 217 3.00 4.75 -2.84
C VAL A 217 1.98 4.77 -1.72
N TRP A 218 0.91 3.99 -1.87
CA TRP A 218 -0.19 3.88 -0.90
C TRP A 218 -0.89 2.52 -1.06
N SER A 219 -2.14 2.38 -0.62
CA SER A 219 -2.88 1.12 -0.71
C SER A 219 -4.32 1.30 -1.19
N GLU A 220 -4.89 0.29 -1.82
CA GLU A 220 -6.35 0.18 -2.00
C GLU A 220 -6.85 -1.07 -1.29
N ILE A 221 -7.99 -0.95 -0.59
CA ILE A 221 -8.65 -2.07 0.08
C ILE A 221 -10.02 -2.26 -0.55
N TYR A 222 -10.37 -3.50 -0.91
CA TYR A 222 -11.68 -3.78 -1.50
C TYR A 222 -12.76 -3.75 -0.42
N SER A 223 -13.78 -2.91 -0.62
CA SER A 223 -14.97 -2.87 0.24
C SER A 223 -15.96 -3.93 -0.19
N GLU A 224 -16.19 -4.93 0.65
CA GLU A 224 -17.18 -5.99 0.35
C GLU A 224 -18.62 -5.46 0.34
N ARG A 225 -18.90 -4.39 1.11
CA ARG A 225 -20.23 -3.79 1.15
C ARG A 225 -20.54 -2.99 -0.11
N ARG A 226 -19.55 -2.24 -0.62
CA ARG A 226 -19.74 -1.36 -1.79
C ARG A 226 -19.29 -1.98 -3.11
N LYS A 227 -18.57 -3.10 -3.06
CA LYS A 227 -18.05 -3.82 -4.22
C LYS A 227 -17.12 -2.97 -5.11
N VAL A 228 -16.32 -2.12 -4.48
CA VAL A 228 -15.34 -1.23 -5.13
C VAL A 228 -14.01 -1.22 -4.35
N TRP A 229 -12.93 -0.89 -5.04
CA TRP A 229 -11.64 -0.62 -4.43
C TRP A 229 -11.63 0.77 -3.80
N ILE A 230 -11.29 0.85 -2.52
CA ILE A 230 -11.25 2.09 -1.76
C ILE A 230 -9.80 2.53 -1.59
N HIS A 231 -9.52 3.77 -1.95
CA HIS A 231 -8.24 4.42 -1.68
C HIS A 231 -7.96 4.51 -0.18
N THR A 232 -6.74 4.16 0.22
CA THR A 232 -6.24 4.33 1.59
C THR A 232 -4.79 4.83 1.57
N ASP A 233 -4.52 5.93 2.28
CA ASP A 233 -3.15 6.41 2.50
C ASP A 233 -2.86 6.50 4.00
N PRO A 234 -2.05 5.57 4.56
CA PRO A 234 -1.74 5.56 5.98
C PRO A 234 -0.88 6.77 6.40
N CYS A 235 -0.09 7.36 5.48
CA CYS A 235 0.72 8.54 5.80
C CYS A 235 -0.18 9.74 6.11
N GLU A 236 -1.35 9.79 5.49
CA GLU A 236 -2.29 10.90 5.56
C GLU A 236 -3.51 10.61 6.44
N GLU A 237 -3.69 9.37 6.92
CA GLU A 237 -4.97 8.90 7.51
C GLU A 237 -6.15 9.05 6.53
N ALA A 238 -5.88 8.99 5.23
CA ALA A 238 -6.87 9.24 4.20
C ALA A 238 -7.68 7.98 3.90
N TRP A 239 -9.00 8.08 3.97
CA TRP A 239 -9.96 7.05 3.56
C TRP A 239 -10.83 7.54 2.41
N ASN A 240 -10.83 6.81 1.30
CA ASN A 240 -11.64 7.09 0.11
C ASN A 240 -11.45 8.51 -0.48
N SER A 241 -10.23 9.06 -0.40
CA SER A 241 -9.86 10.37 -0.96
C SER A 241 -8.83 10.26 -2.10
N PRO A 242 -9.14 9.61 -3.23
CA PRO A 242 -8.17 9.36 -4.30
C PRO A 242 -7.66 10.64 -4.98
N THR A 243 -8.39 11.74 -4.90
CA THR A 243 -8.01 13.03 -5.50
C THR A 243 -7.05 13.85 -4.63
N ILE A 244 -6.69 13.38 -3.43
CA ILE A 244 -5.79 14.06 -2.47
C ILE A 244 -4.45 14.45 -3.10
N TYR A 245 -3.93 13.64 -4.01
CA TYR A 245 -2.64 13.91 -4.64
C TYR A 245 -2.76 14.93 -5.76
N SER A 246 -3.68 14.72 -6.70
CA SER A 246 -3.78 15.52 -7.92
C SER A 246 -4.48 16.86 -7.70
N GLN A 247 -5.53 16.88 -6.88
CA GLN A 247 -6.26 18.10 -6.51
C GLN A 247 -5.70 18.70 -5.22
N GLY A 248 -5.53 17.89 -4.17
CA GLY A 248 -5.05 18.40 -2.88
C GLY A 248 -3.61 18.90 -2.92
N TRP A 249 -2.66 18.09 -3.41
CA TRP A 249 -1.24 18.47 -3.44
C TRP A 249 -0.82 19.18 -4.73
N GLY A 250 -1.70 19.23 -5.74
CA GLY A 250 -1.37 19.70 -7.09
C GLY A 250 -0.38 18.79 -7.82
N LYS A 251 -0.24 17.54 -7.39
CA LYS A 251 0.73 16.59 -7.95
C LYS A 251 0.30 16.15 -9.34
N LYS A 252 1.18 16.34 -10.34
CA LYS A 252 0.98 15.79 -11.67
C LYS A 252 1.53 14.37 -11.74
N MET A 253 0.76 13.43 -12.31
CA MET A 253 1.10 12.00 -12.30
C MET A 253 0.96 11.38 -13.69
N SER A 254 1.83 10.41 -14.02
CA SER A 254 1.81 9.72 -15.33
C SER A 254 1.18 8.32 -15.27
N TYR A 255 1.64 7.50 -14.33
CA TYR A 255 1.19 6.12 -14.13
C TYR A 255 0.86 5.88 -12.65
N VAL A 256 -0.27 5.23 -12.41
CA VAL A 256 -0.63 4.66 -11.11
C VAL A 256 -1.13 3.23 -11.32
N VAL A 257 -0.46 2.27 -10.69
CA VAL A 257 -0.73 0.83 -10.87
C VAL A 257 -0.99 0.18 -9.52
N GLY A 258 -2.08 -0.57 -9.43
CA GLY A 258 -2.42 -1.38 -8.28
C GLY A 258 -1.98 -2.83 -8.44
N PHE A 259 -1.28 -3.37 -7.43
CA PHE A 259 -0.78 -4.74 -7.40
C PHE A 259 -1.43 -5.50 -6.26
N SER A 260 -2.01 -6.67 -6.52
CA SER A 260 -2.59 -7.55 -5.50
C SER A 260 -2.16 -9.00 -5.71
N VAL A 261 -2.60 -9.88 -4.80
CA VAL A 261 -2.47 -11.34 -4.96
C VAL A 261 -3.37 -11.90 -6.07
N GLU A 262 -4.30 -11.10 -6.59
CA GLU A 262 -5.29 -11.50 -7.60
C GLU A 262 -4.97 -10.96 -9.00
N GLY A 263 -4.03 -10.01 -9.12
CA GLY A 263 -3.65 -9.39 -10.40
C GLY A 263 -3.11 -7.97 -10.26
N VAL A 264 -2.91 -7.34 -11.42
CA VAL A 264 -2.42 -5.97 -11.57
C VAL A 264 -3.36 -5.14 -12.46
N THR A 265 -3.59 -3.89 -12.08
CA THR A 265 -4.54 -2.98 -12.77
C THR A 265 -3.96 -1.58 -12.91
N ASP A 266 -4.10 -0.97 -14.08
CA ASP A 266 -3.87 0.47 -14.27
C ASP A 266 -5.04 1.24 -13.65
N VAL A 267 -4.77 1.91 -12.53
CA VAL A 267 -5.77 2.66 -11.76
C VAL A 267 -5.57 4.18 -11.92
N THR A 268 -4.76 4.62 -12.89
CA THR A 268 -4.40 6.04 -13.11
C THR A 268 -5.62 6.95 -13.11
N ARG A 269 -6.72 6.55 -13.79
CA ARG A 269 -7.95 7.36 -13.89
C ARG A 269 -8.67 7.60 -12.57
N ARG A 270 -8.46 6.77 -11.55
CA ARG A 270 -9.04 7.01 -10.22
C ARG A 270 -8.40 8.21 -9.53
N TYR A 271 -7.11 8.44 -9.80
CA TYR A 271 -6.27 9.44 -9.15
C TYR A 271 -6.00 10.68 -10.01
N VAL A 272 -6.08 10.54 -11.34
CA VAL A 272 -5.89 11.62 -12.32
C VAL A 272 -7.15 11.72 -13.18
N ARG A 273 -7.96 12.73 -12.92
CA ARG A 273 -9.25 12.93 -13.59
C ARG A 273 -9.23 14.06 -14.63
N LYS A 274 -8.30 15.00 -14.49
CA LYS A 274 -8.17 16.17 -15.39
C LYS A 274 -6.88 16.12 -16.22
N ALA A 275 -6.92 16.71 -17.42
CA ALA A 275 -5.79 16.69 -18.36
C ALA A 275 -4.56 17.47 -17.85
N ASP A 276 -4.78 18.54 -17.07
CA ASP A 276 -3.72 19.38 -16.48
C ASP A 276 -2.99 18.70 -15.31
N GLN A 277 -3.60 17.67 -14.71
CA GLN A 277 -3.05 16.78 -13.69
C GLN A 277 -2.24 15.62 -14.29
N GLN A 278 -2.38 15.34 -15.59
CA GLN A 278 -1.76 14.20 -16.25
C GLN A 278 -0.40 14.56 -16.83
N LEU A 279 0.63 13.81 -16.44
CA LEU A 279 1.93 13.83 -17.11
C LEU A 279 1.92 12.92 -18.35
N PRO A 280 2.74 13.22 -19.38
CA PRO A 280 2.89 12.36 -20.53
C PRO A 280 3.27 10.92 -20.16
N ARG A 281 2.55 9.95 -20.70
CA ARG A 281 2.82 8.53 -20.52
C ARG A 281 3.89 8.08 -21.52
N THR A 282 5.15 8.02 -21.08
CA THR A 282 6.30 7.80 -21.98
C THR A 282 7.10 6.51 -21.75
N MET A 283 6.77 5.70 -20.73
CA MET A 283 7.46 4.43 -20.46
C MET A 283 7.35 3.43 -21.63
N VAL A 284 6.15 3.23 -22.15
CA VAL A 284 5.81 2.40 -23.32
C VAL A 284 4.48 2.88 -23.92
N PRO A 285 4.14 2.55 -25.19
CA PRO A 285 2.79 2.79 -25.71
C PRO A 285 1.70 2.12 -24.86
N ASP A 286 0.54 2.77 -24.72
CA ASP A 286 -0.56 2.31 -23.85
C ASP A 286 -1.03 0.88 -24.16
N GLU A 287 -1.07 0.48 -25.45
CA GLU A 287 -1.41 -0.88 -25.85
C GLU A 287 -0.40 -1.91 -25.32
N GLN A 288 0.89 -1.58 -25.38
CA GLN A 288 1.96 -2.42 -24.86
C GLN A 288 1.92 -2.47 -23.33
N PHE A 289 1.65 -1.34 -22.67
CA PHE A 289 1.48 -1.28 -21.22
C PHE A 289 0.36 -2.22 -20.76
N ARG A 290 -0.82 -2.12 -21.39
CA ARG A 290 -1.98 -2.99 -21.12
C ARG A 290 -1.65 -4.47 -21.36
N THR A 291 -0.90 -4.78 -22.42
CA THR A 291 -0.46 -6.14 -22.71
C THR A 291 0.45 -6.70 -21.61
N ILE A 292 1.37 -5.89 -21.09
CA ILE A 292 2.25 -6.28 -19.97
C ILE A 292 1.41 -6.57 -18.71
N LEU A 293 0.50 -5.68 -18.34
CA LEU A 293 -0.37 -5.88 -17.17
C LEU A 293 -1.22 -7.15 -17.30
N ASN A 294 -1.86 -7.36 -18.45
CA ASN A 294 -2.66 -8.56 -18.73
C ASN A 294 -1.82 -9.84 -18.63
N SER A 295 -0.57 -9.81 -19.10
CA SER A 295 0.35 -10.94 -18.97
C SER A 295 0.68 -11.26 -17.52
N ILE A 296 0.95 -10.24 -16.70
CA ILE A 296 1.24 -10.42 -15.26
C ILE A 296 0.01 -10.97 -14.53
N SER A 297 -1.17 -10.39 -14.77
CA SER A 297 -2.44 -10.87 -14.19
C SER A 297 -2.73 -12.31 -14.59
N SER A 298 -2.49 -12.68 -15.85
CA SER A 298 -2.63 -14.07 -16.32
C SER A 298 -1.69 -15.03 -15.58
N ASP A 299 -0.42 -14.66 -15.40
CA ASP A 299 0.56 -15.49 -14.68
C ASP A 299 0.17 -15.75 -13.21
N ILE A 300 -0.39 -14.73 -12.55
CA ILE A 300 -0.92 -14.79 -11.18
C ILE A 300 -2.17 -15.69 -11.15
N ARG A 301 -3.12 -15.43 -12.05
CA ARG A 301 -4.45 -16.08 -12.06
C ARG A 301 -4.40 -17.55 -12.49
N GLN A 302 -3.31 -18.03 -13.07
CA GLN A 302 -3.11 -19.46 -13.37
C GLN A 302 -3.28 -20.38 -12.15
N ASN A 303 -3.15 -19.86 -10.93
CA ASN A 303 -3.37 -20.65 -9.71
C ASN A 303 -4.82 -20.71 -9.22
N PHE A 304 -5.70 -19.86 -9.75
CA PHE A 304 -7.09 -19.78 -9.35
C PHE A 304 -7.91 -20.81 -10.13
N SER A 305 -8.98 -21.32 -9.52
CA SER A 305 -9.95 -22.17 -10.21
C SER A 305 -10.68 -21.39 -11.31
N PRO A 306 -11.28 -22.07 -12.30
CA PRO A 306 -12.03 -21.40 -13.36
C PRO A 306 -13.13 -20.46 -12.82
N SER A 307 -13.85 -20.90 -11.78
CA SER A 307 -14.92 -20.09 -11.15
C SER A 307 -14.38 -18.83 -10.48
N GLU A 308 -13.23 -18.91 -9.82
CA GLU A 308 -12.61 -17.74 -9.19
C GLU A 308 -12.09 -16.75 -10.23
N ARG A 309 -11.52 -17.25 -11.35
CA ARG A 309 -11.08 -16.39 -12.45
C ARG A 309 -12.25 -15.63 -13.07
N GLU A 310 -13.36 -16.33 -13.33
CA GLU A 310 -14.56 -15.71 -13.88
C GLU A 310 -15.12 -14.61 -12.96
N GLU A 311 -15.07 -14.83 -11.64
CA GLU A 311 -15.50 -13.82 -10.69
C GLU A 311 -14.57 -12.60 -10.66
N LEU A 312 -13.26 -12.82 -10.68
CA LEU A 312 -12.27 -11.73 -10.79
C LEU A 312 -12.41 -10.96 -12.10
N GLU A 313 -12.69 -11.63 -13.22
CA GLU A 313 -12.95 -10.99 -14.51
C GLU A 313 -14.19 -10.09 -14.47
N ARG A 314 -15.29 -10.54 -13.84
CA ARG A 314 -16.49 -9.70 -13.64
C ARG A 314 -16.20 -8.47 -12.79
N GLU A 315 -15.39 -8.61 -11.74
CA GLU A 315 -14.98 -7.50 -10.88
C GLU A 315 -14.06 -6.52 -11.63
N ASP A 316 -13.11 -7.02 -12.42
CA ASP A 316 -12.25 -6.19 -13.27
C ASP A 316 -13.08 -5.36 -14.25
N GLU A 317 -14.07 -5.98 -14.91
CA GLU A 317 -14.97 -5.27 -15.83
C GLU A 317 -15.79 -4.19 -15.11
N ALA A 318 -16.21 -4.46 -13.87
CA ALA A 318 -16.91 -3.47 -13.05
C ALA A 318 -16.00 -2.29 -12.70
N GLU A 319 -14.75 -2.56 -12.33
CA GLU A 319 -13.74 -1.53 -12.09
C GLU A 319 -13.42 -0.74 -13.37
N GLN A 320 -13.32 -1.38 -14.54
CA GLN A 320 -13.09 -0.66 -15.80
C GLN A 320 -14.26 0.27 -16.15
N ARG A 321 -15.50 -0.12 -15.84
CA ARG A 321 -16.67 0.77 -15.99
C ARG A 321 -16.61 1.95 -15.02
N GLU A 322 -16.23 1.72 -13.77
CA GLU A 322 -15.98 2.77 -12.77
C GLU A 322 -14.90 3.75 -13.27
N LEU A 323 -13.73 3.23 -13.66
CA LEU A 323 -12.59 4.04 -14.13
C LEU A 323 -12.90 4.81 -15.41
N ALA A 324 -13.77 4.29 -16.28
CA ALA A 324 -14.23 4.98 -17.48
C ALA A 324 -15.32 6.03 -17.20
N SER A 325 -15.96 5.98 -16.03
CA SER A 325 -16.98 6.96 -15.64
C SER A 325 -16.39 8.29 -15.12
N TYR A 326 -15.16 8.25 -14.60
CA TYR A 326 -14.46 9.46 -14.15
C TYR A 326 -14.16 10.39 -15.32
N ASN A 327 -14.65 11.63 -15.23
CA ASN A 327 -14.48 12.65 -16.25
C ASN A 327 -13.91 13.94 -15.66
N ALA A 328 -13.32 14.78 -16.52
CA ALA A 328 -12.68 16.04 -16.10
C ALA A 328 -13.65 17.07 -15.51
N ASP A 329 -14.95 16.93 -15.79
CA ASP A 329 -16.02 17.84 -15.34
C ASP A 329 -16.54 17.52 -13.93
N GLU A 330 -16.02 16.48 -13.27
CA GLU A 330 -16.40 16.21 -11.88
C GLU A 330 -16.01 17.38 -10.97
N PRO A 331 -16.91 17.78 -10.05
CA PRO A 331 -16.62 18.84 -9.09
C PRO A 331 -15.43 18.45 -8.21
N GLU A 332 -14.64 19.45 -7.82
CA GLU A 332 -13.53 19.22 -6.90
C GLU A 332 -14.06 18.71 -5.56
N GLU A 333 -13.49 17.60 -5.11
CA GLU A 333 -13.84 17.02 -3.82
C GLU A 333 -13.15 17.84 -2.72
N PRO A 334 -13.75 17.98 -1.52
CA PRO A 334 -13.08 18.59 -0.38
C PRO A 334 -11.76 17.87 -0.09
N GLN A 335 -10.66 18.61 -0.11
CA GLN A 335 -9.32 18.07 0.07
C GLN A 335 -8.87 18.21 1.53
N MET A 336 -8.28 17.15 2.07
CA MET A 336 -7.64 17.20 3.39
C MET A 336 -6.22 17.77 3.27
N PRO A 337 -5.76 18.59 4.23
CA PRO A 337 -4.40 19.11 4.22
C PRO A 337 -3.40 17.98 4.40
N ARG A 338 -2.24 18.12 3.75
CA ARG A 338 -1.14 17.15 3.87
C ARG A 338 -0.64 17.06 5.31
N GLN A 339 -0.47 15.84 5.80
CA GLN A 339 -0.07 15.52 7.16
C GLN A 339 1.33 14.89 7.25
N SER A 340 1.97 14.55 6.13
CA SER A 340 3.31 13.95 6.09
C SER A 340 4.35 14.82 5.36
N GLY A 341 5.63 14.67 5.75
CA GLY A 341 6.75 15.46 5.23
C GLY A 341 6.87 16.85 5.89
N SER A 342 8.10 17.37 5.97
CA SER A 342 8.31 18.78 6.40
C SER A 342 7.97 19.75 5.28
N ALA A 343 7.77 21.04 5.59
CA ALA A 343 7.50 22.07 4.59
C ALA A 343 8.62 22.18 3.53
N GLU A 344 9.88 22.01 3.94
CA GLU A 344 11.02 21.98 3.02
C GLU A 344 10.97 20.74 2.11
N TRP A 345 10.60 19.59 2.67
CA TRP A 345 10.47 18.33 1.93
C TRP A 345 9.35 18.40 0.88
N THR A 346 8.19 18.94 1.25
CA THR A 346 7.05 19.09 0.33
C THR A 346 7.33 20.13 -0.75
N LYS A 347 7.91 21.27 -0.38
CA LYS A 347 8.29 22.33 -1.32
C LYS A 347 9.33 21.88 -2.34
N ALA A 348 10.35 21.13 -1.91
CA ALA A 348 11.37 20.59 -2.81
C ALA A 348 10.78 19.68 -3.91
N ARG A 349 9.58 19.15 -3.69
CA ARG A 349 8.86 18.28 -4.63
C ARG A 349 7.75 18.99 -5.40
N GLY A 350 7.51 20.28 -5.14
CA GLY A 350 6.40 21.02 -5.74
C GLY A 350 5.01 20.54 -5.29
N GLU A 351 4.94 19.81 -4.17
CA GLU A 351 3.73 19.18 -3.63
C GLU A 351 3.21 19.95 -2.39
N GLY A 352 3.37 21.28 -2.38
CA GLY A 352 3.04 22.15 -1.24
C GLY A 352 1.58 22.59 -1.16
N GLY A 353 0.76 22.26 -2.16
CA GLY A 353 -0.51 22.94 -2.41
C GLY A 353 -0.27 24.33 -3.02
N SER A 354 -1.23 24.82 -3.79
CA SER A 354 -1.27 26.21 -4.23
C SER A 354 -1.63 27.08 -3.01
N ASP A 355 -0.97 28.24 -2.85
CA ASP A 355 -1.51 29.35 -2.04
C ASP A 355 -2.89 29.80 -2.57
#